data_AF-A0A8H3GL59-F1
#
_entry.id   AF-A0A8H3GL59-F1
#
_cell.length_a   1.000
_cell.length_b   1.000
_cell.length_c   1.000
_cell.angle_alpha   90.00
_cell.angle_beta   90.00
_cell.angle_gamma   90.00
#
_symmetry.space_group_name_H-M   'P 1'
#
loop_
_entity.id
_entity.type
_entity.pdbx_description
1 polymer ?
#
loop_
_entity_poly.entity_id
_entity_poly.type
_entity_poly.pdbx_seq_one_letter_code
_entity_poly.pdbx_strand_id
1 'polypeptide(L)'
;MSNSTHPQWGRALDDYIGSFDLAAAKKRTTITPLMEAEAAELISKVFRLSGPAQWPDPLEAKAVTIQVLDSILVLALCPRTFHYFANPPLISGCVKLIGTVQVENRIS
;
A
#
# COMPACT_ATOMS: atom_id res chain seq x y z
N MET A 1 -4.42 -16.15 28.60
CA MET A 1 -3.18 -16.14 27.80
C MET A 1 -2.93 -14.70 27.41
N SER A 2 -1.82 -14.11 27.84
CA SER A 2 -1.52 -12.69 27.56
C SER A 2 -1.15 -12.54 26.09
N ASN A 3 -2.09 -12.01 25.30
CA ASN A 3 -1.83 -11.55 23.94
C ASN A 3 -0.99 -10.28 24.01
N SER A 4 0.30 -10.42 24.32
CA SER A 4 1.26 -9.33 24.24
C SER A 4 1.60 -9.08 22.77
N THR A 5 0.64 -8.51 22.04
CA THR A 5 0.90 -7.94 20.72
C THR A 5 1.94 -6.85 20.92
N HIS A 6 3.05 -6.95 20.19
CA HIS A 6 4.15 -6.00 20.31
C HIS A 6 3.60 -4.57 20.10
N PRO A 7 3.87 -3.60 20.98
CA PRO A 7 3.24 -2.28 20.95
C PRO A 7 3.51 -1.49 19.65
N GLN A 8 4.46 -1.95 18.83
CA GLN A 8 4.78 -1.38 17.53
C GLN A 8 4.16 -2.13 16.34
N TRP A 9 3.44 -3.24 16.54
CA TRP A 9 2.89 -4.09 15.47
C TRP A 9 1.40 -3.85 15.18
N GLY A 10 0.95 -2.62 15.40
CA GLY A 10 -0.43 -2.24 15.13
C GLY A 10 -1.38 -2.65 16.26
N ARG A 11 -2.67 -2.39 16.04
CA ARG A 11 -3.73 -2.52 17.06
C ARG A 11 -4.21 -3.97 17.18
N ALA A 12 -4.99 -4.31 18.20
CA ALA A 12 -5.65 -5.61 18.22
C ALA A 12 -6.68 -5.69 17.08
N LEU A 13 -6.93 -6.89 16.52
CA LEU A 13 -7.88 -7.05 15.41
C LEU A 13 -9.26 -6.45 15.73
N ASP A 14 -9.71 -6.58 16.98
CA ASP A 14 -10.97 -6.03 17.46
C ASP A 14 -10.99 -4.48 17.39
N ASP A 15 -9.84 -3.82 17.59
CA ASP A 15 -9.71 -2.37 17.45
C ASP A 15 -9.77 -1.92 15.99
N TYR A 16 -9.40 -2.79 15.04
CA TYR A 16 -9.57 -2.54 13.62
C TYR A 16 -11.04 -2.64 13.21
N ILE A 17 -11.81 -3.55 13.80
CA ILE A 17 -13.26 -3.69 13.49
C ILE A 17 -14.03 -2.42 13.85
N GLY A 18 -13.66 -1.73 14.93
CA GLY A 18 -14.24 -0.43 15.30
C GLY A 18 -13.71 0.77 14.50
N SER A 19 -12.50 0.66 13.93
CA SER A 19 -11.84 1.75 13.19
C SER A 19 -12.11 1.72 11.68
N PHE A 20 -12.54 0.59 11.14
CA PHE A 20 -12.77 0.39 9.72
C PHE A 20 -14.21 -0.04 9.48
N ASP A 21 -14.87 0.59 8.50
CA ASP A 21 -16.22 0.21 8.11
C ASP A 21 -16.25 -1.28 7.71
N LEU A 22 -16.98 -2.10 8.46
CA LEU A 22 -17.12 -3.54 8.22
C LEU A 22 -17.63 -3.83 6.80
N ALA A 23 -18.45 -2.94 6.22
CA ALA A 23 -18.90 -3.05 4.85
C ALA A 23 -17.75 -2.84 3.86
N ALA A 24 -16.88 -1.87 4.12
CA ALA A 24 -15.67 -1.66 3.33
C ALA A 24 -14.69 -2.85 3.44
N ALA A 25 -14.51 -3.41 4.64
CA ALA A 25 -13.64 -4.57 4.86
C ALA A 25 -14.16 -5.86 4.19
N LYS A 26 -15.48 -6.03 4.10
CA LYS A 26 -16.13 -7.16 3.42
C LYS A 26 -16.30 -6.95 1.92
N LYS A 27 -16.02 -5.75 1.40
CA LYS A 27 -16.18 -5.44 -0.02
C LYS A 27 -15.32 -6.38 -0.86
N ARG A 28 -15.97 -7.06 -1.81
CA ARG A 28 -15.31 -7.89 -2.82
C ARG A 28 -15.67 -7.37 -4.19
N THR A 29 -14.69 -7.40 -5.09
CA THR A 29 -14.86 -6.97 -6.47
C THR A 29 -14.32 -8.06 -7.38
N THR A 30 -15.04 -8.36 -8.46
CA THR A 30 -14.52 -9.20 -9.55
C THR A 30 -13.49 -8.40 -10.32
N ILE A 31 -12.23 -8.83 -10.27
CA ILE A 31 -11.15 -8.23 -11.05
C ILE A 31 -11.10 -8.91 -12.41
N THR A 32 -11.26 -8.11 -13.46
CA THR A 32 -11.12 -8.56 -14.85
C THR A 32 -9.64 -8.61 -15.24
N PRO A 33 -9.26 -9.39 -16.27
CA PRO A 33 -7.89 -9.41 -16.76
C PRO A 33 -7.36 -8.03 -17.18
N LEU A 34 -8.22 -7.17 -17.73
CA LEU A 34 -7.85 -5.80 -18.11
C LEU A 34 -7.49 -4.96 -16.87
N MET A 35 -8.33 -5.00 -15.83
CA MET A 35 -8.07 -4.29 -14.57
C MET A 35 -6.80 -4.78 -13.89
N GLU A 36 -6.54 -6.09 -13.93
CA GLU A 36 -5.32 -6.69 -13.38
C GLU A 36 -4.08 -6.23 -14.15
N ALA A 37 -4.14 -6.16 -15.48
CA ALA A 37 -3.06 -5.66 -16.32
C ALA A 37 -2.77 -4.17 -16.09
N GLU A 38 -3.81 -3.34 -16.03
CA GLU A 38 -3.67 -1.90 -15.71
C GLU A 38 -3.04 -1.70 -14.34
N ALA A 39 -3.50 -2.42 -13.32
CA ALA A 39 -2.93 -2.34 -11.99
C ALA A 39 -1.49 -2.87 -11.93
N ALA A 40 -1.12 -3.87 -12.73
CA ALA A 40 0.27 -4.35 -12.83
C ALA A 40 1.22 -3.30 -13.43
N GLU A 41 0.74 -2.51 -14.41
CA GLU A 41 1.50 -1.37 -14.94
C GLU A 41 1.72 -0.30 -13.85
N LEU A 42 0.69 -0.02 -13.06
CA LEU A 42 0.78 0.91 -11.93
C LEU A 42 1.73 0.41 -10.84
N ILE A 43 1.69 -0.89 -10.51
CA ILE A 43 2.64 -1.54 -9.60
C ILE A 43 4.07 -1.34 -10.08
N SER A 44 4.30 -1.46 -11.39
CA SER A 44 5.64 -1.27 -11.98
C SER A 44 6.18 0.14 -11.76
N LYS A 45 5.31 1.17 -11.67
CA LYS A 45 5.74 2.53 -11.29
C LYS A 45 6.27 2.58 -9.86
N VAL A 46 5.60 1.88 -8.93
CA VAL A 46 6.04 1.80 -7.53
C VAL A 46 7.33 0.96 -7.40
N PHE A 47 7.49 -0.09 -8.20
CA PHE A 47 8.71 -0.91 -8.20
C PHE A 47 9.96 -0.10 -8.54
N ARG A 48 9.86 0.89 -9.43
CA ARG A 48 11.01 1.73 -9.78
C ARG A 48 11.61 2.45 -8.57
N LEU A 49 10.78 2.75 -7.57
CA LEU A 49 11.22 3.35 -6.32
C LEU A 49 12.05 2.39 -5.45
N SER A 50 11.95 1.06 -5.66
CA SER A 50 12.52 0.04 -4.78
C SER A 50 14.02 -0.22 -4.95
N GLY A 51 14.74 0.61 -5.71
CA GLY A 51 16.17 0.43 -6.00
C GLY A 51 17.10 0.43 -4.76
N PRO A 52 18.42 0.29 -4.91
CA PRO A 52 19.35 0.26 -3.77
C PRO A 52 19.54 1.62 -3.08
N ALA A 53 19.19 2.72 -3.75
CA ALA A 53 19.32 4.06 -3.19
C ALA A 53 18.44 4.27 -1.96
N GLN A 54 18.93 5.03 -0.97
CA GLN A 54 18.16 5.33 0.24
C GLN A 54 16.86 6.10 -0.06
N TRP A 55 16.93 7.02 -1.02
CA TRP A 55 15.81 7.86 -1.45
C TRP A 55 15.44 7.57 -2.90
N PRO A 56 14.15 7.57 -3.25
CA PRO A 56 13.73 7.40 -4.63
C PRO A 56 14.09 8.65 -5.46
N ASP A 57 14.22 8.47 -6.77
CA ASP A 57 14.34 9.61 -7.67
C ASP A 57 13.09 10.52 -7.55
N PRO A 58 13.25 11.85 -7.41
CA PRO A 58 12.12 12.76 -7.21
C PRO A 58 11.11 12.77 -8.36
N LEU A 59 11.53 12.52 -9.61
CA LEU A 59 10.63 12.45 -10.76
C LEU A 59 9.82 11.15 -10.72
N GLU A 60 10.46 10.03 -10.38
CA GLU A 60 9.78 8.76 -10.21
C GLU A 60 8.79 8.78 -9.03
N ALA A 61 9.18 9.39 -7.90
CA ALA A 61 8.30 9.55 -6.75
C ALA A 61 7.07 10.41 -7.09
N LYS A 62 7.25 11.51 -7.83
CA LYS A 62 6.14 12.36 -8.31
C LYS A 62 5.21 11.65 -9.28
N ALA A 63 5.68 10.62 -9.99
CA ALA A 63 4.85 9.83 -10.89
C ALA A 63 3.88 8.88 -10.17
N VAL A 64 4.09 8.64 -8.86
CA VAL A 64 3.20 7.83 -8.03
C VAL A 64 2.25 8.74 -7.25
N THR A 65 1.05 8.95 -7.80
CA THR A 65 0.00 9.76 -7.15
C THR A 65 -0.86 8.91 -6.22
N ILE A 66 -1.70 9.55 -5.41
CA ILE A 66 -2.70 8.84 -4.60
C ILE A 66 -3.63 7.99 -5.49
N GLN A 67 -4.04 8.50 -6.66
CA GLN A 67 -4.88 7.73 -7.59
C GLN A 67 -4.19 6.46 -8.11
N VAL A 68 -2.85 6.48 -8.26
CA VAL A 68 -2.07 5.29 -8.61
C VAL A 68 -2.19 4.25 -7.49
N LEU A 69 -2.01 4.67 -6.24
CA LEU A 69 -2.11 3.79 -5.08
C LEU A 69 -3.54 3.23 -4.89
N ASP A 70 -4.57 4.05 -5.07
CA ASP A 70 -5.97 3.63 -4.99
C ASP A 70 -6.30 2.58 -6.05
N SER A 71 -5.83 2.78 -7.27
CA SER A 71 -6.02 1.84 -8.38
C SER A 71 -5.34 0.49 -8.10
N ILE A 72 -4.15 0.51 -7.49
CA ILE A 72 -3.48 -0.71 -7.03
C ILE A 72 -4.28 -1.37 -5.92
N LEU A 73 -4.77 -0.59 -4.94
CA LEU A 73 -5.50 -1.08 -3.77
C LEU A 73 -6.79 -1.83 -4.14
N VAL A 74 -7.41 -1.53 -5.28
CA VAL A 74 -8.57 -2.30 -5.81
C VAL A 74 -8.25 -3.79 -5.93
N LEU A 75 -7.00 -4.16 -6.22
CA LEU A 75 -6.57 -5.56 -6.27
C LEU A 75 -6.72 -6.28 -4.91
N ALA A 76 -6.69 -5.57 -3.79
CA ALA A 76 -6.86 -6.19 -2.47
C ALA A 76 -8.31 -6.69 -2.25
N LEU A 77 -9.27 -6.19 -3.04
CA LEU A 77 -10.67 -6.60 -2.96
C LEU A 77 -10.92 -7.99 -3.57
N CYS A 78 -9.96 -8.57 -4.30
CA CYS A 78 -10.04 -9.93 -4.82
C CYS A 78 -8.94 -10.81 -4.21
N PRO A 79 -9.29 -11.92 -3.53
CA PRO A 79 -8.30 -12.81 -2.91
C PRO A 79 -7.23 -13.33 -3.88
N ARG A 80 -7.59 -13.56 -5.15
CA ARG A 80 -6.67 -14.07 -6.18
C ARG A 80 -5.51 -13.11 -6.45
N THR A 81 -5.75 -11.81 -6.37
CA THR A 81 -4.77 -10.75 -6.67
C THR A 81 -4.03 -10.25 -5.43
N PHE A 82 -4.28 -10.84 -4.26
CA PHE A 82 -3.61 -10.43 -3.02
C PHE A 82 -2.09 -10.65 -3.06
N HIS A 83 -1.62 -11.63 -3.85
CA HIS A 83 -0.21 -11.97 -3.98
C HIS A 83 0.66 -10.79 -4.47
N TYR A 84 0.10 -9.82 -5.20
CA TYR A 84 0.81 -8.60 -5.59
C TYR A 84 1.32 -7.79 -4.38
N PHE A 85 0.56 -7.76 -3.28
CA PHE A 85 0.93 -7.03 -2.07
C PHE A 85 1.99 -7.73 -1.22
N ALA A 86 2.26 -9.00 -1.49
CA ALA A 86 3.36 -9.73 -0.87
C ALA A 86 4.70 -9.54 -1.62
N ASN A 87 4.70 -8.78 -2.72
CA ASN A 87 5.89 -8.56 -3.53
C ASN A 87 6.87 -7.57 -2.84
N PRO A 88 8.11 -7.97 -2.53
CA PRO A 88 9.03 -7.10 -1.78
C PRO A 88 9.36 -5.76 -2.45
N PRO A 89 9.61 -5.69 -3.79
CA PRO A 89 9.67 -4.43 -4.52
C PRO A 89 8.48 -3.48 -4.29
N LEU A 90 7.24 -3.98 -4.26
CA LEU A 90 6.07 -3.13 -4.02
C LEU A 90 6.16 -2.48 -2.63
N ILE A 91 6.41 -3.31 -1.62
CA ILE A 91 6.49 -2.89 -0.22
C ILE A 91 7.62 -1.86 -0.04
N SER A 92 8.81 -2.17 -0.56
CA SER A 92 9.98 -1.29 -0.49
C SER A 92 9.72 0.06 -1.17
N GLY A 93 9.10 0.05 -2.36
CA GLY A 93 8.73 1.28 -3.07
C GLY A 93 7.73 2.13 -2.28
N CYS A 94 6.70 1.51 -1.69
CA CYS A 94 5.74 2.20 -0.82
C CYS A 94 6.41 2.82 0.43
N VAL A 95 7.30 2.07 1.10
CA VAL A 95 8.02 2.58 2.29
C VAL A 95 8.84 3.81 1.94
N LYS A 96 9.57 3.77 0.82
CA LYS A 96 10.35 4.92 0.36
C LYS A 96 9.50 6.11 -0.05
N LEU A 97 8.36 5.86 -0.70
CA LEU A 97 7.41 6.90 -1.05
C LEU A 97 6.91 7.64 0.19
N ILE A 98 6.56 6.91 1.27
CA ILE A 98 6.17 7.51 2.56
C ILE A 98 7.29 8.39 3.10
N GLY A 99 8.56 7.97 2.97
CA GLY A 99 9.72 8.76 3.36
C GLY A 99 9.86 10.10 2.62
N THR A 100 9.26 10.25 1.43
CA THR A 100 9.27 11.52 0.68
C THR A 100 8.19 12.51 1.11
N VAL A 101 7.21 12.07 1.91
CA VAL A 101 6.13 12.94 2.38
C VAL A 101 6.70 13.91 3.42
N GLN A 102 6.89 15.16 3.01
CA GLN A 102 7.18 16.25 3.94
C GLN A 102 5.88 16.66 4.63
N VAL A 103 5.83 16.49 5.94
CA VAL A 103 4.78 17.10 6.75
C VAL A 103 5.16 18.56 6.91
N GLU A 104 4.59 19.45 6.11
CA GLU A 104 4.59 20.88 6.43
C GLU A 104 3.99 21.02 7.84
N ASN A 105 4.77 21.54 8.79
CA ASN A 105 4.45 21.73 10.23
C ASN A 105 4.86 20.61 11.22
N ARG A 106 6.10 20.11 11.19
CA ARG A 106 6.78 19.81 12.46
C ARG A 106 7.63 21.01 12.87
N ILE A 107 7.02 21.90 13.64
CA ILE A 107 7.75 22.86 14.47
C ILE A 107 8.51 22.02 15.48
N SER A 108 9.83 21.93 15.34
CA SER A 108 10.72 21.55 16.45
C SER A 108 10.97 22.77 17.33
#